data_AF-A0A8T4R6S9-F1
#
_entry.id   AF-A0A8T4R6S9-F1
#
_cell.length_a   1.000
_cell.length_b   1.000
_cell.length_c   1.000
_cell.angle_alpha   90.00
_cell.angle_beta   90.00
_cell.angle_gamma   90.00
#
_symmetry.space_group_name_H-M   'P 1'
#
loop_
_entity.id
_entity.type
_entity.pdbx_description
1 polymer ?
#
loop_
_entity_poly.entity_id
_entity_poly.type
_entity_poly.pdbx_seq_one_letter_code
_entity_poly.pdbx_strand_id
1 'polypeptide(L)'
;MKPSHSPKQDIVKNKVLLAYAIDFVSFLIERSDISYINRIILFGSVSRSEASEESDIDLFIDVIRNNKHIKNEIEVIKEKFLKSTRYENYWLLKDIKNEIKPIIGKLSDWKELKNSILSNGLVLYGKFEEIPAKVTHKTIFSWENIKPESKRVLLSKRLFGYKKGKKNYEGILQRYNGERMGKGMIIIETASANIFLKLFRGMSVTVKIKKIIEYS
;
A
#
# COMPACT_ATOMS: atom_id res chain seq x y z
N MET A 1 28.07 0.74 15.82
CA MET A 1 26.71 0.23 16.12
C MET A 1 25.73 0.97 15.23
N LYS A 2 25.02 0.30 14.32
CA LYS A 2 23.92 0.94 13.59
C LYS A 2 22.77 1.18 14.57
N PRO A 3 22.18 2.39 14.65
CA PRO A 3 21.07 2.65 15.56
C PRO A 3 19.87 1.79 15.14
N SER A 4 19.25 1.15 16.13
CA SER A 4 18.06 0.33 15.94
C SER A 4 16.90 1.18 15.41
N HIS A 5 16.50 0.96 14.16
CA HIS A 5 15.32 1.57 13.54
C HIS A 5 14.06 1.22 14.34
N SER A 6 13.32 2.23 14.79
CA SER A 6 12.12 2.04 15.62
C SER A 6 10.84 2.10 14.76
N PRO A 7 9.87 1.18 14.95
CA PRO A 7 8.63 1.15 14.16
C PRO A 7 7.79 2.44 14.21
N LYS A 8 7.96 3.27 15.25
CA LYS A 8 7.27 4.56 15.37
C LYS A 8 7.81 5.61 14.41
N GLN A 9 9.12 5.59 14.12
CA GLN A 9 9.74 6.52 13.17
C GLN A 9 9.27 6.23 11.74
N ASP A 10 9.12 4.95 11.38
CA ASP A 10 8.66 4.53 10.05
C ASP A 10 7.21 4.98 9.77
N ILE A 11 6.32 4.92 10.78
CA ILE A 11 4.92 5.36 10.67
C ILE A 11 4.81 6.88 10.47
N VAL A 12 5.63 7.67 11.17
CA VAL A 12 5.63 9.13 11.03
C VAL A 12 6.13 9.51 9.62
N LYS A 13 7.16 8.84 9.12
CA LYS A 13 7.73 9.10 7.78
C LYS A 13 6.77 8.76 6.66
N ASN A 14 6.06 7.63 6.75
CA ASN A 14 5.08 7.27 5.72
C ASN A 14 3.98 8.32 5.57
N LYS A 15 3.52 8.91 6.70
CA LYS A 15 2.54 10.00 6.69
C LYS A 15 3.09 11.26 6.01
N VAL A 16 4.37 11.57 6.23
CA VAL A 16 5.03 12.72 5.59
C VAL A 16 5.14 12.54 4.08
N LEU A 17 5.56 11.36 3.62
CA LEU A 17 5.64 11.05 2.18
C LEU A 17 4.26 11.00 1.52
N LEU A 18 3.23 10.51 2.21
CA LEU A 18 1.85 10.60 1.74
C LEU A 18 1.40 12.05 1.61
N ALA A 19 1.67 12.91 2.59
CA ALA A 19 1.32 14.32 2.53
C ALA A 19 2.07 15.05 1.40
N TYR A 20 3.33 14.70 1.18
CA TYR A 20 4.14 15.20 0.06
C TYR A 20 3.54 14.80 -1.29
N ALA A 21 3.14 13.54 -1.45
CA ALA A 21 2.44 13.07 -2.65
C ALA A 21 1.12 13.81 -2.89
N ILE A 22 0.33 14.05 -1.83
CA ILE A 22 -0.93 14.80 -1.91
C ILE A 22 -0.69 16.25 -2.36
N ASP A 23 0.34 16.93 -1.83
CA ASP A 23 0.65 18.31 -2.23
C ASP A 23 1.10 18.39 -3.70
N PHE A 24 1.91 17.44 -4.16
CA PHE A 24 2.23 17.32 -5.59
C PHE A 24 0.97 17.12 -6.45
N VAL A 25 0.07 16.21 -6.04
CA VAL A 25 -1.19 15.97 -6.76
C VAL A 25 -2.07 17.21 -6.78
N SER A 26 -2.14 17.96 -5.66
CA SER A 26 -2.84 19.25 -5.60
C SER A 26 -2.23 20.25 -6.59
N PHE A 27 -0.90 20.37 -6.61
CA PHE A 27 -0.18 21.26 -7.52
C PHE A 27 -0.38 20.89 -8.99
N LEU A 28 -0.46 19.59 -9.28
CA LEU A 28 -0.74 19.04 -10.61
C LEU A 28 -2.15 19.41 -11.07
N ILE A 29 -3.17 19.14 -10.25
CA ILE A 29 -4.58 19.43 -10.55
C ILE A 29 -4.81 20.91 -10.82
N GLU A 30 -4.14 21.80 -10.09
CA GLU A 30 -4.23 23.25 -10.29
C GLU A 30 -3.70 23.70 -11.66
N ARG A 31 -2.85 22.90 -12.33
CA ARG A 31 -2.05 23.32 -13.50
C ARG A 31 -2.24 22.46 -14.76
N SER A 32 -2.94 21.34 -14.65
CA SER A 32 -3.22 20.43 -15.77
C SER A 32 -4.70 20.45 -16.13
N ASP A 33 -5.04 20.19 -17.38
CA ASP A 33 -6.43 19.89 -17.74
C ASP A 33 -6.83 18.50 -17.20
N ILE A 34 -7.59 18.49 -16.11
CA ILE A 34 -8.02 17.26 -15.45
C ILE A 34 -9.09 16.47 -16.23
N SER A 35 -9.63 17.02 -17.33
CA SER A 35 -10.69 16.37 -18.11
C SER A 35 -10.26 15.03 -18.73
N TYR A 36 -8.95 14.86 -18.96
CA TYR A 36 -8.37 13.63 -19.51
C TYR A 36 -7.84 12.66 -18.45
N ILE A 37 -7.87 13.04 -17.15
CA ILE A 37 -7.39 12.22 -16.03
C ILE A 37 -8.59 11.57 -15.35
N ASN A 38 -8.64 10.23 -15.38
CA ASN A 38 -9.64 9.47 -14.63
C ASN A 38 -9.33 9.50 -13.14
N ARG A 39 -8.10 9.11 -12.78
CA ARG A 39 -7.65 8.92 -11.41
C ARG A 39 -6.15 9.16 -11.27
N ILE A 40 -5.73 9.62 -10.10
CA ILE A 40 -4.32 9.62 -9.69
C ILE A 40 -4.20 8.74 -8.47
N ILE A 41 -3.33 7.74 -8.56
CA ILE A 41 -3.24 6.67 -7.59
C ILE A 41 -1.81 6.58 -7.07
N LEU A 42 -1.64 6.72 -5.76
CA LEU A 42 -0.40 6.40 -5.08
C LEU A 42 -0.29 4.89 -4.90
N PHE A 43 0.80 4.30 -5.35
CA PHE A 43 1.10 2.90 -5.14
C PHE A 43 2.49 2.73 -4.51
N GLY A 44 3.07 1.54 -4.58
CA GLY A 44 4.42 1.32 -4.06
C GLY A 44 4.51 1.26 -2.53
N SER A 45 5.70 1.50 -1.99
CA SER A 45 5.99 1.35 -0.56
C SER A 45 5.18 2.31 0.33
N VAL A 46 4.94 3.54 -0.15
CA VAL A 46 4.20 4.57 0.60
C VAL A 46 2.75 4.13 0.84
N SER A 47 2.09 3.64 -0.21
CA SER A 47 0.71 3.11 -0.12
C SER A 47 0.58 1.91 0.83
N ARG A 48 1.65 1.11 0.98
CA ARG A 48 1.69 -0.08 1.84
C ARG A 48 2.16 0.17 3.28
N SER A 49 2.48 1.43 3.62
CA SER A 49 3.12 1.77 4.90
C SER A 49 4.45 1.05 5.14
N GLU A 50 5.28 1.01 4.10
CA GLU A 50 6.60 0.38 4.10
C GLU A 50 7.72 1.31 3.61
N ALA A 51 7.43 2.59 3.41
CA ALA A 51 8.42 3.53 2.90
C ALA A 51 9.53 3.80 3.92
N SER A 52 10.77 3.73 3.43
CA SER A 52 11.99 4.21 4.10
C SER A 52 12.27 5.67 3.73
N GLU A 53 13.31 6.26 4.33
CA GLU A 53 13.77 7.63 4.00
C GLU A 53 14.16 7.81 2.53
N GLU A 54 14.65 6.75 1.90
CA GLU A 54 15.11 6.75 0.50
C GLU A 54 14.03 6.26 -0.47
N SER A 55 12.80 5.99 0.00
CA SER A 55 11.74 5.48 -0.87
C SER A 55 11.23 6.53 -1.85
N ASP A 56 11.03 6.11 -3.09
CA ASP A 56 10.39 6.94 -4.10
C ASP A 56 8.87 7.07 -3.88
N ILE A 57 8.28 8.11 -4.47
CA ILE A 57 6.83 8.32 -4.52
C ILE A 57 6.32 7.79 -5.86
N ASP A 58 5.77 6.57 -5.85
CA ASP A 58 5.20 5.92 -7.03
C ASP A 58 3.76 6.38 -7.31
N LEU A 59 3.53 7.10 -8.40
CA LEU A 59 2.19 7.58 -8.80
C LEU A 59 1.77 6.97 -10.13
N PHE A 60 0.53 6.52 -10.22
CA PHE A 60 -0.09 6.12 -11.48
C PHE A 60 -1.17 7.13 -11.84
N ILE A 61 -1.04 7.77 -13.00
CA ILE A 61 -1.99 8.73 -13.55
C ILE A 61 -2.76 8.02 -14.65
N ASP A 62 -3.95 7.55 -14.29
CA ASP A 62 -4.86 6.86 -15.19
C ASP A 62 -5.56 7.88 -16.09
N VAL A 63 -5.35 7.75 -17.40
CA VAL A 63 -5.86 8.70 -18.40
C VAL A 63 -6.87 8.05 -19.34
N ILE A 64 -7.80 8.84 -19.86
CA ILE A 64 -8.83 8.35 -20.81
C ILE A 64 -8.18 7.80 -22.08
N ARG A 65 -7.08 8.42 -22.55
CA ARG A 65 -6.32 8.03 -23.73
C ARG A 65 -4.83 8.28 -23.52
N ASN A 66 -4.00 7.32 -23.96
CA ASN A 66 -2.55 7.49 -23.96
C ASN A 66 -2.19 8.62 -24.95
N ASN A 67 -1.58 9.69 -24.44
CA ASN A 67 -1.16 10.83 -25.25
C ASN A 67 0.22 11.30 -24.80
N LYS A 68 1.16 11.43 -25.75
CA LYS A 68 2.52 11.91 -25.48
C LYS A 68 2.54 13.34 -24.95
N HIS A 69 1.59 14.18 -25.36
CA HIS A 69 1.45 15.55 -24.86
C HIS A 69 1.21 15.57 -23.34
N ILE A 70 0.26 14.75 -22.86
CA ILE A 70 -0.08 14.66 -21.43
C ILE A 70 1.14 14.22 -20.61
N LYS A 71 1.90 13.23 -21.13
CA LYS A 71 3.13 12.77 -20.46
C LYS A 71 4.13 13.92 -20.31
N ASN A 72 4.37 14.68 -21.38
CA ASN A 72 5.30 15.82 -21.35
C ASN A 72 4.80 16.93 -20.42
N GLU A 73 3.50 17.22 -20.43
CA GLU A 73 2.87 18.21 -19.56
C GLU A 73 3.07 17.87 -18.08
N ILE A 74 2.80 16.63 -17.69
CA ILE A 74 2.99 16.15 -16.31
C ILE A 74 4.45 16.24 -15.89
N GLU A 75 5.39 15.86 -16.77
CA GLU A 75 6.82 16.01 -16.47
C GLU A 75 7.22 17.47 -16.27
N VAL A 76 6.73 18.39 -17.12
CA VAL A 76 6.97 19.84 -16.94
C VAL A 76 6.38 20.35 -15.63
N ILE A 77 5.18 19.88 -15.25
CA ILE A 77 4.55 20.28 -13.98
C ILE A 77 5.32 19.73 -12.78
N LYS A 78 5.85 18.49 -12.86
CA LYS A 78 6.75 17.92 -11.85
C LYS A 78 7.99 18.79 -11.65
N GLU A 79 8.65 19.18 -12.74
CA GLU A 79 9.83 20.07 -12.67
C GLU A 79 9.48 21.44 -12.08
N LYS A 80 8.30 21.99 -12.40
CA LYS A 80 7.81 23.24 -11.79
C LYS A 80 7.52 23.09 -10.31
N PHE A 81 6.97 21.94 -9.89
CA PHE A 81 6.69 21.67 -8.48
C PHE A 81 7.99 21.66 -7.65
N LEU A 82 9.03 20.98 -8.15
CA LEU A 82 10.35 20.91 -7.49
C LEU A 82 11.11 22.25 -7.44
N LYS A 83 10.64 23.26 -8.17
CA LYS A 83 11.16 24.65 -8.15
C LYS A 83 10.16 25.63 -7.56
N SER A 84 9.05 25.13 -6.99
CA SER A 84 8.00 25.97 -6.44
C SER A 84 8.31 26.37 -5.00
N THR A 85 7.76 27.50 -4.57
CA THR A 85 7.83 27.93 -3.17
C THR A 85 7.28 26.87 -2.21
N ARG A 86 6.27 26.08 -2.61
CA ARG A 86 5.74 24.96 -1.80
C ARG A 86 6.81 23.90 -1.55
N TYR A 87 7.61 23.57 -2.56
CA TYR A 87 8.69 22.61 -2.39
C TYR A 87 9.88 23.23 -1.64
N GLU A 88 10.41 24.34 -2.13
CA GLU A 88 11.64 24.95 -1.63
C GLU A 88 11.51 25.42 -0.16
N ASN A 89 10.38 26.04 0.20
CA ASN A 89 10.21 26.64 1.53
C ASN A 89 9.51 25.72 2.53
N TYR A 90 9.13 24.50 2.16
CA TYR A 90 8.46 23.58 3.08
C TYR A 90 9.04 22.17 3.04
N TRP A 91 9.00 21.49 1.89
CA TRP A 91 9.46 20.11 1.78
C TRP A 91 10.98 19.99 1.82
N LEU A 92 11.67 20.86 1.08
CA LEU A 92 13.14 20.89 1.05
C LEU A 92 13.73 21.24 2.42
N LEU A 93 13.11 22.18 3.16
CA LEU A 93 13.50 22.53 4.54
C LEU A 93 13.26 21.39 5.54
N LYS A 94 12.34 20.47 5.24
CA LYS A 94 12.10 19.24 6.00
C LYS A 94 12.98 18.08 5.56
N ASP A 95 13.94 18.34 4.65
CA ASP A 95 14.82 17.35 4.01
C ASP A 95 14.06 16.25 3.25
N ILE A 96 12.85 16.57 2.75
CA ILE A 96 12.06 15.67 1.93
C ILE A 96 12.41 15.93 0.46
N LYS A 97 13.30 15.09 -0.07
CA LYS A 97 13.83 15.16 -1.45
C LYS A 97 13.50 13.93 -2.29
N ASN A 98 12.59 13.08 -1.78
CA ASN A 98 12.19 11.83 -2.41
C ASN A 98 11.72 12.06 -3.86
N GLU A 99 12.16 11.19 -4.76
CA GLU A 99 11.82 11.29 -6.17
C GLU A 99 10.33 10.98 -6.39
N ILE A 100 9.65 11.82 -7.18
CA ILE A 100 8.28 11.56 -7.62
C ILE A 100 8.32 10.89 -8.98
N LYS A 101 7.78 9.67 -9.07
CA LYS A 101 7.79 8.82 -10.26
C LYS A 101 6.36 8.64 -10.80
N PRO A 102 5.86 9.58 -11.62
CA PRO A 102 4.58 9.41 -12.28
C PRO A 102 4.70 8.42 -13.44
N ILE A 103 3.81 7.44 -13.46
CA ILE A 103 3.53 6.56 -14.60
C ILE A 103 2.22 7.02 -15.21
N ILE A 104 2.24 7.40 -16.49
CA ILE A 104 1.08 7.93 -17.21
C ILE A 104 0.61 6.89 -18.21
N GLY A 105 -0.66 6.52 -18.16
CA GLY A 105 -1.28 5.67 -19.17
C GLY A 105 -2.63 5.10 -18.73
N LYS A 106 -3.27 4.33 -19.61
CA LYS A 106 -4.50 3.60 -19.25
C LYS A 106 -4.15 2.44 -18.33
N LEU A 107 -4.74 2.38 -17.14
CA LEU A 107 -4.50 1.31 -16.17
C LEU A 107 -4.81 -0.09 -16.73
N SER A 108 -5.77 -0.19 -17.65
CA SER A 108 -6.12 -1.43 -18.35
C SER A 108 -4.96 -2.09 -19.07
N ASP A 109 -4.00 -1.29 -19.53
CA ASP A 109 -2.89 -1.74 -20.38
C ASP A 109 -1.78 -2.39 -19.54
N TRP A 110 -1.84 -2.24 -18.20
CA TRP A 110 -0.79 -2.68 -17.29
C TRP A 110 -1.24 -3.82 -16.38
N LYS A 111 -1.33 -5.06 -16.90
CA LYS A 111 -1.88 -6.21 -16.15
C LYS A 111 -1.28 -6.41 -14.75
N GLU A 112 0.05 -6.45 -14.64
CA GLU A 112 0.73 -6.71 -13.36
C GLU A 112 0.63 -5.52 -12.40
N LEU A 113 0.90 -4.31 -12.91
CA LEU A 113 0.82 -3.08 -12.13
C LEU A 113 -0.61 -2.81 -11.64
N LYS A 114 -1.62 -3.10 -12.47
CA LYS A 114 -3.04 -3.03 -12.12
C LYS A 114 -3.35 -3.90 -10.90
N ASN A 115 -2.86 -5.13 -10.84
CA ASN A 115 -3.08 -6.00 -9.67
C ASN A 115 -2.42 -5.45 -8.40
N SER A 116 -1.26 -4.81 -8.52
CA SER A 116 -0.59 -4.14 -7.40
C SER A 116 -1.40 -2.93 -6.90
N ILE A 117 -1.85 -2.09 -7.82
CA ILE A 117 -2.69 -0.91 -7.56
C ILE A 117 -4.04 -1.30 -6.96
N LEU A 118 -4.72 -2.31 -7.49
CA LEU A 118 -5.99 -2.80 -6.92
C LEU A 118 -5.84 -3.35 -5.50
N SER A 119 -4.66 -3.86 -5.16
CA SER A 119 -4.43 -4.46 -3.84
C SER A 119 -4.18 -3.44 -2.75
N ASN A 120 -3.42 -2.37 -3.04
CA ASN A 120 -2.90 -1.45 -2.01
C ASN A 120 -2.90 0.03 -2.44
N GLY A 121 -3.34 0.36 -3.65
CA GLY A 121 -3.28 1.72 -4.15
C GLY A 121 -4.21 2.65 -3.38
N LEU A 122 -3.73 3.87 -3.14
CA LEU A 122 -4.51 4.95 -2.54
C LEU A 122 -4.91 5.92 -3.65
N VAL A 123 -6.21 6.07 -3.89
CA VAL A 123 -6.73 7.05 -4.85
C VAL A 123 -6.59 8.45 -4.22
N LEU A 124 -5.71 9.28 -4.79
CA LEU A 124 -5.48 10.66 -4.35
C LEU A 124 -6.37 11.65 -5.09
N TYR A 125 -6.80 11.29 -6.31
CA TYR A 125 -7.74 12.04 -7.12
C TYR A 125 -8.55 11.08 -8.00
N GLY A 126 -9.81 11.41 -8.21
CA GLY A 126 -10.70 10.71 -9.12
C GLY A 126 -12.15 11.07 -8.81
N LYS A 127 -13.04 10.82 -9.76
CA LYS A 127 -14.47 10.89 -9.47
C LYS A 127 -14.80 9.84 -8.41
N PHE A 128 -15.66 10.21 -7.47
CA PHE A 128 -16.24 9.24 -6.56
C PHE A 128 -17.00 8.23 -7.40
N GLU A 129 -16.53 6.98 -7.38
CA GLU A 129 -17.26 5.85 -7.91
C GLU A 129 -17.65 5.03 -6.70
N GLU A 130 -18.95 4.81 -6.54
CA GLU A 130 -19.44 3.83 -5.58
C GLU A 130 -18.93 2.47 -6.06
N ILE A 131 -17.87 1.97 -5.41
CA ILE A 131 -17.48 0.58 -5.55
C ILE A 131 -18.73 -0.19 -5.09
N PRO A 132 -19.33 -1.06 -5.92
CA PRO A 132 -20.44 -1.86 -5.47
C PRO A 132 -19.98 -2.51 -4.16
N ALA A 133 -20.73 -2.30 -3.07
CA ALA A 133 -20.38 -2.69 -1.70
C ALA A 133 -20.07 -4.19 -1.50
N LYS A 134 -20.05 -4.95 -2.59
CA LYS A 134 -20.00 -6.38 -2.74
C LYS A 134 -18.67 -6.87 -3.31
N VAL A 135 -17.69 -6.03 -3.69
CA VAL A 135 -16.42 -6.53 -4.23
C VAL A 135 -15.29 -6.34 -3.21
N THR A 136 -14.94 -7.41 -2.49
CA THR A 136 -13.80 -7.39 -1.56
C THR A 136 -12.63 -8.20 -2.11
N HIS A 137 -11.47 -7.56 -2.23
CA HIS A 137 -10.23 -8.25 -2.59
C HIS A 137 -9.72 -9.00 -1.37
N LYS A 138 -9.77 -10.33 -1.38
CA LYS A 138 -9.26 -11.16 -0.28
C LYS A 138 -7.96 -11.87 -0.67
N THR A 139 -7.06 -12.05 0.30
CA THR A 139 -5.83 -12.82 0.17
C THR A 139 -5.93 -14.05 1.07
N ILE A 140 -5.70 -15.22 0.47
CA ILE A 140 -5.61 -16.50 1.16
C ILE A 140 -4.14 -16.82 1.43
N PHE A 141 -3.83 -17.09 2.70
CA PHE A 141 -2.58 -17.70 3.11
C PHE A 141 -2.81 -19.15 3.45
N SER A 142 -1.99 -20.03 2.89
CA SER A 142 -2.01 -21.45 3.23
C SER A 142 -0.60 -21.93 3.58
N TRP A 143 -0.48 -22.76 4.60
CA TRP A 143 0.78 -23.36 5.04
C TRP A 143 0.59 -24.82 5.39
N GLU A 144 1.65 -25.57 5.19
CA GLU A 144 1.71 -26.99 5.51
C GLU A 144 2.20 -27.19 6.96
N ASN A 145 2.46 -28.44 7.32
CA ASN A 145 2.73 -28.81 8.70
C ASN A 145 4.03 -28.14 9.21
N ILE A 146 3.92 -27.25 10.19
CA ILE A 146 5.05 -26.49 10.72
C ILE A 146 5.78 -27.32 11.78
N LYS A 147 7.08 -27.53 11.55
CA LYS A 147 8.00 -28.13 12.53
C LYS A 147 9.02 -27.09 13.00
N PRO A 148 9.50 -27.16 14.26
CA PRO A 148 9.04 -28.03 15.34
C PRO A 148 7.65 -27.63 15.87
N GLU A 149 7.02 -28.49 16.67
CA GLU A 149 5.68 -28.26 17.20
C GLU A 149 5.56 -26.96 18.02
N SER A 150 6.60 -26.59 18.75
CA SER A 150 6.66 -25.32 19.49
C SER A 150 6.44 -24.10 18.59
N LYS A 151 7.02 -24.11 17.38
CA LYS A 151 6.87 -23.06 16.37
C LYS A 151 5.43 -23.01 15.83
N ARG A 152 4.81 -24.18 15.61
CA ARG A 152 3.40 -24.30 15.22
C ARG A 152 2.46 -23.70 16.26
N VAL A 153 2.69 -24.03 17.55
CA VAL A 153 1.90 -23.49 18.67
C VAL A 153 2.08 -21.98 18.78
N LEU A 154 3.31 -21.47 18.68
CA LEU A 154 3.57 -20.03 18.73
C LEU A 154 2.88 -19.28 17.58
N LEU A 155 2.93 -19.80 16.35
CA LEU A 155 2.24 -19.20 15.21
C LEU A 155 0.73 -19.18 15.47
N SER A 156 0.17 -20.30 15.95
CA SER A 156 -1.26 -20.40 16.28
C SER A 156 -1.68 -19.35 17.30
N LYS A 157 -0.89 -19.14 18.36
CA LYS A 157 -1.15 -18.10 19.37
C LYS A 157 -1.10 -16.69 18.78
N ARG A 158 -0.18 -16.42 17.85
CA ARG A 158 -0.06 -15.10 17.20
C ARG A 158 -1.17 -14.84 16.19
N LEU A 159 -1.56 -15.85 15.41
CA LEU A 159 -2.63 -15.75 14.41
C LEU A 159 -4.01 -15.70 15.06
N PHE A 160 -4.33 -16.66 15.90
CA PHE A 160 -5.70 -16.88 16.39
C PHE A 160 -5.92 -16.39 17.83
N GLY A 161 -4.85 -16.01 18.52
CA GLY A 161 -4.92 -15.62 19.92
C GLY A 161 -4.86 -16.81 20.87
N TYR A 162 -4.95 -16.52 22.17
CA TYR A 162 -4.99 -17.53 23.22
C TYR A 162 -5.55 -16.96 24.52
N LYS A 163 -6.09 -17.83 25.37
CA LYS A 163 -6.48 -17.50 26.75
C LYS A 163 -5.37 -17.87 27.72
N LYS A 164 -5.10 -17.00 28.70
CA LYS A 164 -4.22 -17.28 29.85
C LYS A 164 -4.95 -16.89 31.13
N GLY A 165 -5.45 -17.88 31.86
CA GLY A 165 -6.35 -17.66 32.98
C GLY A 165 -7.63 -16.94 32.52
N LYS A 166 -7.94 -15.81 33.17
CA LYS A 166 -9.10 -14.97 32.82
C LYS A 166 -8.84 -13.98 31.67
N LYS A 167 -7.58 -13.81 31.23
CA LYS A 167 -7.21 -12.85 30.17
C LYS A 167 -7.30 -13.51 28.79
N ASN A 168 -7.95 -12.83 27.84
CA ASN A 168 -7.99 -13.20 26.44
C ASN A 168 -7.01 -12.33 25.64
N TYR A 169 -6.15 -12.96 24.84
CA TYR A 169 -5.20 -12.27 23.96
C TYR A 169 -5.64 -12.49 22.53
N GLU A 170 -6.12 -11.43 21.87
CA GLU A 170 -6.54 -11.48 20.48
C GLU A 170 -5.34 -11.71 19.55
N GLY A 171 -5.53 -12.64 18.61
CA GLY A 171 -4.60 -12.88 17.51
C GLY A 171 -4.76 -11.86 16.40
N ILE A 172 -3.77 -11.81 15.51
CA ILE A 172 -3.81 -10.88 14.38
C ILE A 172 -4.98 -11.17 13.42
N LEU A 173 -5.47 -12.41 13.34
CA LEU A 173 -6.60 -12.74 12.50
C LEU A 173 -7.87 -12.00 12.95
N GLN A 174 -8.14 -11.97 14.25
CA GLN A 174 -9.31 -11.28 14.80
C GLN A 174 -9.19 -9.76 14.66
N ARG A 175 -7.98 -9.19 14.87
CA ARG A 175 -7.76 -7.73 14.80
C ARG A 175 -7.96 -7.13 13.42
N TYR A 176 -7.77 -7.94 12.37
CA TYR A 176 -7.88 -7.50 10.97
C TYR A 176 -9.07 -8.16 10.26
N ASN A 177 -10.11 -8.54 11.01
CA ASN A 177 -11.34 -9.16 10.51
C ASN A 177 -11.11 -10.30 9.51
N GLY A 178 -10.09 -11.12 9.77
CA GLY A 178 -9.77 -12.29 8.98
C GLY A 178 -10.60 -13.50 9.36
N GLU A 179 -10.76 -14.41 8.41
CA GLU A 179 -11.50 -15.65 8.59
C GLU A 179 -10.58 -16.87 8.47
N ARG A 180 -10.88 -17.90 9.23
CA ARG A 180 -10.17 -19.18 9.15
C ARG A 180 -10.91 -20.10 8.18
N MET A 181 -10.29 -20.37 7.03
CA MET A 181 -10.86 -21.26 6.01
C MET A 181 -10.61 -22.75 6.29
N GLY A 182 -9.61 -23.09 7.11
CA GLY A 182 -9.30 -24.49 7.42
C GLY A 182 -8.09 -24.70 8.33
N LYS A 183 -7.59 -25.94 8.36
CA LYS A 183 -6.30 -26.25 8.99
C LYS A 183 -5.19 -25.65 8.12
N GLY A 184 -4.43 -24.73 8.71
CA GLY A 184 -3.32 -24.09 8.00
C GLY A 184 -3.74 -23.13 6.89
N MET A 185 -4.98 -22.61 6.93
CA MET A 185 -5.49 -21.69 5.92
C MET A 185 -6.31 -20.58 6.54
N ILE A 186 -6.02 -19.35 6.14
CA ILE A 186 -6.77 -18.15 6.51
C ILE A 186 -7.03 -17.32 5.26
N ILE A 187 -8.10 -16.55 5.33
CA ILE A 187 -8.43 -15.54 4.35
C ILE A 187 -8.55 -14.19 5.06
N ILE A 188 -8.02 -13.16 4.45
CA ILE A 188 -8.04 -11.80 4.99
C ILE A 188 -8.26 -10.81 3.87
N GLU A 189 -8.69 -9.60 4.19
CA GLU A 189 -8.66 -8.51 3.22
C GLU A 189 -7.22 -8.27 2.71
N THR A 190 -7.09 -8.04 1.42
CA THR A 190 -5.79 -7.87 0.75
C THR A 190 -5.03 -6.69 1.30
N ALA A 191 -5.71 -5.62 1.72
CA ALA A 191 -5.10 -4.47 2.39
C ALA A 191 -4.32 -4.86 3.66
N SER A 192 -4.74 -5.93 4.35
CA SER A 192 -4.09 -6.43 5.56
C SER A 192 -2.99 -7.47 5.29
N ALA A 193 -2.81 -7.92 4.04
CA ALA A 193 -1.95 -9.07 3.68
C ALA A 193 -0.51 -8.92 4.15
N ASN A 194 0.01 -7.70 4.13
CA ASN A 194 1.39 -7.43 4.47
C ASN A 194 1.72 -7.71 5.96
N ILE A 195 0.79 -7.45 6.87
CA ILE A 195 0.96 -7.72 8.31
C ILE A 195 1.16 -9.22 8.55
N PHE A 196 0.40 -10.06 7.84
CA PHE A 196 0.48 -11.50 7.92
C PHE A 196 1.77 -12.03 7.27
N LEU A 197 2.14 -11.49 6.11
CA LEU A 197 3.42 -11.77 5.46
C LEU A 197 4.62 -11.50 6.38
N LYS A 198 4.63 -10.36 7.07
CA LYS A 198 5.67 -10.01 8.05
C LYS A 198 5.71 -11.02 9.21
N LEU A 199 4.55 -11.45 9.72
CA LEU A 199 4.49 -12.51 10.74
C LEU A 199 5.10 -13.83 10.23
N PHE A 200 4.69 -14.30 9.05
CA PHE A 200 5.18 -15.56 8.50
C PHE A 200 6.68 -15.53 8.23
N ARG A 201 7.19 -14.43 7.63
CA ARG A 201 8.63 -14.22 7.39
C ARG A 201 9.43 -14.17 8.68
N GLY A 202 8.96 -13.40 9.67
CA GLY A 202 9.62 -13.29 10.98
C GLY A 202 9.66 -14.60 11.76
N MET A 203 8.82 -15.57 11.39
CA MET A 203 8.84 -16.93 11.95
C MET A 203 9.48 -17.95 11.01
N SER A 204 10.00 -17.56 9.83
CA SER A 204 10.50 -18.47 8.80
C SER A 204 9.49 -19.58 8.45
N VAL A 205 8.23 -19.20 8.24
CA VAL A 205 7.14 -20.10 7.81
C VAL A 205 6.87 -19.86 6.34
N THR A 206 7.02 -20.91 5.52
CA THR A 206 6.68 -20.87 4.11
C THR A 206 5.16 -20.90 3.94
N VAL A 207 4.64 -19.97 3.14
CA VAL A 207 3.21 -19.84 2.85
C VAL A 207 2.97 -19.80 1.35
N LYS A 208 1.93 -20.48 0.89
CA LYS A 208 1.36 -20.31 -0.45
C LYS A 208 0.31 -19.20 -0.37
N ILE A 209 0.41 -18.22 -1.26
CA ILE A 209 -0.44 -17.02 -1.29
C ILE A 209 -1.33 -17.10 -2.53
N LYS A 210 -2.64 -16.93 -2.36
CA LYS A 210 -3.59 -16.76 -3.47
C LYS A 210 -4.41 -15.50 -3.26
N LYS A 211 -4.60 -14.69 -4.30
CA LYS A 211 -5.49 -13.53 -4.28
C LYS A 211 -6.80 -13.90 -4.94
N ILE A 212 -7.91 -13.53 -4.32
CA ILE A 212 -9.25 -13.74 -4.85
C ILE A 212 -10.05 -12.44 -4.78
N ILE A 213 -11.10 -12.38 -5.59
CA ILE A 213 -12.10 -11.33 -5.56
C ILE A 213 -13.38 -12.01 -5.10
N GLU A 214 -13.92 -11.58 -3.97
CA GLU A 214 -15.20 -12.08 -3.45
C GLU A 214 -16.31 -11.11 -3.86
N TYR A 215 -17.40 -11.66 -4.40
CA TYR A 215 -18.62 -10.95 -4.73
C TYR A 215 -19.67 -11.29 -3.66
N SER A 216 -20.09 -10.31 -2.87
CA SER A 216 -21.15 -10.44 -1.84
C SER A 216 -22.54 -10.15 -2.40
#